data_AF-A0A2M8J0R4-F1
#
_entry.id   AF-A0A2M8J0R4-F1
#
_cell.length_a   1.000
_cell.length_b   1.000
_cell.length_c   1.000
_cell.angle_alpha   90.00
_cell.angle_beta   90.00
_cell.angle_gamma   90.00
#
_symmetry.space_group_name_H-M   'P 1'
#
loop_
_entity.id
_entity.type
_entity.pdbx_description
1 polymer ?
#
loop_
_entity_poly.entity_id
_entity_poly.type
_entity_poly.pdbx_seq_one_letter_code
_entity_poly.pdbx_strand_id
1 'polypeptide(L)'
;MTQTVLILGASGRFGRHAATAFDAAGWVVRRFDRRTGDLAAAARGAQVIVNAWNPPYPDWARQVPVLTQQVIGAARQSGATVMIPGNVYMFGEQTPPPWGAGTPHAARNPMGRIRIEMEAAYASAGLRTIVLRAGDFIDTQASGNWFDLVLTKRLAKGVFSYPGDPAIPHAWAYLPDMARAAVQLVGMRADLPAFADIPFPGYTLTGHEMAAALGRVTRGEVQLRRMSMLPLRLAAPVWPLGRRLLEMSYLWRRPHWLDGTRFDDLLPEFRATPVETALASALPAGLVKPQVYPDQAVAAGG
;
A
#
# COMPACT_ATOMS: atom_id res chain seq x y z
N MET A 1 12.63 26.85 4.95
CA MET A 1 13.05 26.51 3.57
C MET A 1 12.10 25.45 3.05
N THR A 2 11.45 25.69 1.90
CA THR A 2 10.49 24.75 1.32
C THR A 2 11.22 23.49 0.83
N GLN A 3 10.76 22.31 1.25
CA GLN A 3 11.37 21.03 0.86
C GLN A 3 10.74 20.51 -0.44
N THR A 4 11.52 19.81 -1.25
CA THR A 4 11.13 19.24 -2.54
C THR A 4 11.09 17.71 -2.46
N VAL A 5 10.00 17.13 -2.95
CA VAL A 5 9.83 15.68 -3.12
C VAL A 5 9.68 15.33 -4.61
N LEU A 6 10.41 14.31 -5.05
CA LEU A 6 10.24 13.70 -6.37
C LEU A 6 9.44 12.42 -6.23
N ILE A 7 8.31 12.32 -6.94
CA ILE A 7 7.42 11.15 -6.88
C ILE A 7 7.55 10.35 -8.17
N LEU A 8 8.03 9.11 -8.02
CA LEU A 8 8.11 8.13 -9.08
C LEU A 8 6.82 7.33 -9.11
N GLY A 9 6.09 7.35 -10.23
CA GLY A 9 4.80 6.67 -10.34
C GLY A 9 3.63 7.48 -9.77
N ALA A 10 3.65 8.81 -9.99
CA ALA A 10 2.63 9.73 -9.49
C ALA A 10 1.20 9.46 -10.00
N SER A 11 1.03 8.71 -11.09
CA SER A 11 -0.27 8.24 -11.57
C SER A 11 -0.71 6.90 -10.95
N GLY A 12 0.19 6.24 -10.23
CA GLY A 12 -0.08 4.97 -9.56
C GLY A 12 -0.84 5.14 -8.24
N ARG A 13 -1.15 3.99 -7.62
CA ARG A 13 -2.02 3.94 -6.43
C ARG A 13 -1.53 4.82 -5.29
N PHE A 14 -0.39 4.46 -4.72
CA PHE A 14 0.23 5.20 -3.63
C PHE A 14 0.77 6.56 -4.11
N GLY A 15 1.37 6.62 -5.30
CA GLY A 15 2.05 7.82 -5.80
C GLY A 15 1.13 9.05 -5.92
N ARG A 16 -0.14 8.88 -6.32
CA ARG A 16 -1.08 10.01 -6.39
C ARG A 16 -1.48 10.53 -5.00
N HIS A 17 -1.69 9.63 -4.04
CA HIS A 17 -2.01 10.00 -2.66
C HIS A 17 -0.81 10.64 -1.97
N ALA A 18 0.39 10.14 -2.22
CA ALA A 18 1.62 10.78 -1.79
C ALA A 18 1.72 12.20 -2.38
N ALA A 19 1.45 12.38 -3.67
CA ALA A 19 1.48 13.71 -4.29
C ALA A 19 0.54 14.69 -3.61
N THR A 20 -0.70 14.28 -3.34
CA THR A 20 -1.68 15.09 -2.62
C THR A 20 -1.24 15.38 -1.17
N ALA A 21 -0.75 14.37 -0.45
CA ALA A 21 -0.35 14.52 0.95
C ALA A 21 0.87 15.43 1.12
N PHE A 22 1.88 15.30 0.24
CA PHE A 22 3.06 16.17 0.27
C PHE A 22 2.72 17.61 -0.12
N ASP A 23 1.88 17.81 -1.13
CA ASP A 23 1.40 19.13 -1.55
C ASP A 23 0.63 19.83 -0.42
N ALA A 24 -0.29 19.12 0.23
CA ALA A 24 -1.05 19.61 1.39
C ALA A 24 -0.14 19.95 2.60
N ALA A 25 1.02 19.30 2.71
CA ALA A 25 2.03 19.60 3.72
C ALA A 25 3.02 20.70 3.31
N GLY A 26 2.79 21.40 2.20
CA GLY A 26 3.59 22.53 1.75
C GLY A 26 4.91 22.16 1.06
N TRP A 27 5.05 20.92 0.59
CA TRP A 27 6.22 20.51 -0.18
C TRP A 27 6.10 20.92 -1.66
N VAL A 28 7.23 21.21 -2.29
CA VAL A 28 7.30 21.30 -3.75
C VAL A 28 7.26 19.88 -4.31
N VAL A 29 6.13 19.51 -4.92
CA VAL A 29 5.92 18.16 -5.50
C VAL A 29 6.34 18.12 -6.97
N ARG A 30 7.39 17.36 -7.27
CA ARG A 30 7.79 17.01 -8.63
C ARG A 30 7.28 15.62 -8.98
N ARG A 31 6.54 15.49 -10.09
CA ARG A 31 6.03 14.22 -10.59
C ARG A 31 6.94 13.74 -11.73
N PHE A 32 7.52 12.56 -11.61
CA PHE A 32 8.41 12.03 -12.63
C PHE A 32 7.63 11.32 -13.74
N ASP A 33 7.83 11.75 -14.99
CA ASP A 33 7.37 11.04 -16.18
C ASP A 33 8.45 10.08 -16.68
N ARG A 34 8.18 8.77 -16.59
CA ARG A 34 9.11 7.72 -17.01
C ARG A 34 9.31 7.65 -18.52
N ARG A 35 8.39 8.18 -19.34
CA ARG A 35 8.48 8.11 -20.80
C ARG A 35 9.44 9.14 -21.38
N THR A 36 9.55 10.28 -20.72
CA THR A 36 10.21 11.48 -21.27
C THR A 36 11.31 12.01 -20.36
N GLY A 37 11.31 11.64 -19.07
CA GLY A 37 12.21 12.18 -18.07
C GLY A 37 13.54 11.44 -17.94
N ASP A 38 14.58 12.19 -17.60
CA ASP A 38 15.82 11.68 -17.02
C ASP A 38 15.72 11.70 -15.49
N LEU A 39 15.79 10.51 -14.87
CA LEU A 39 15.62 10.35 -13.43
C LEU A 39 16.72 11.07 -12.64
N ALA A 40 17.98 11.04 -13.11
CA ALA A 40 19.08 11.70 -12.43
C ALA A 40 18.87 13.22 -12.46
N ALA A 41 18.46 13.76 -13.61
CA ALA A 41 18.13 15.16 -13.74
C ALA A 41 16.96 15.59 -12.85
N ALA A 42 15.89 14.80 -12.82
CA ALA A 42 14.71 15.09 -12.01
C ALA A 42 15.00 15.06 -10.49
N ALA A 43 15.93 14.20 -10.07
CA ALA A 43 16.33 14.04 -8.66
C ALA A 43 17.19 15.20 -8.14
N ARG A 44 17.83 15.99 -9.01
CA ARG A 44 18.69 17.12 -8.57
C ARG A 44 17.90 18.12 -7.71
N GLY A 45 18.40 18.36 -6.50
CA GLY A 45 17.79 19.28 -5.54
C GLY A 45 16.51 18.76 -4.87
N ALA A 46 16.08 17.53 -5.13
CA ALA A 46 15.04 16.89 -4.34
C ALA A 46 15.64 16.37 -3.02
N GLN A 47 14.94 16.60 -1.90
CA GLN A 47 15.37 16.06 -0.60
C GLN A 47 14.88 14.63 -0.41
N VAL A 48 13.82 14.25 -1.13
CA VAL A 48 13.12 12.97 -0.98
C VAL A 48 12.73 12.44 -2.34
N ILE A 49 12.91 11.14 -2.56
CA ILE A 49 12.37 10.39 -3.69
C ILE A 49 11.35 9.39 -3.16
N VAL A 50 10.07 9.58 -3.47
CA VAL A 50 9.04 8.58 -3.21
C VAL A 50 9.03 7.58 -4.37
N ASN A 51 9.52 6.37 -4.13
CA ASN A 51 9.55 5.29 -5.12
C ASN A 51 8.23 4.51 -5.13
N ALA A 52 7.20 5.05 -5.78
CA ALA A 52 5.92 4.37 -5.95
C ALA A 52 5.80 3.61 -7.28
N TRP A 53 6.93 3.33 -7.95
CA TRP A 53 6.92 2.48 -9.13
C TRP A 53 6.58 1.03 -8.78
N ASN A 54 5.58 0.50 -9.47
CA ASN A 54 5.17 -0.88 -9.31
C ASN A 54 4.85 -1.46 -10.69
N PRO A 55 5.80 -2.15 -11.34
CA PRO A 55 5.55 -2.84 -12.61
C PRO A 55 4.42 -3.87 -12.49
N PRO A 56 3.80 -4.28 -13.60
CA PRO A 56 2.88 -5.42 -13.60
C PRO A 56 3.54 -6.68 -13.02
N TYR A 57 2.79 -7.50 -12.27
CA TYR A 57 3.33 -8.68 -11.59
C TYR A 57 4.13 -9.64 -12.49
N PRO A 58 3.70 -9.93 -13.74
CA PRO A 58 4.48 -10.79 -14.64
C PRO A 58 5.87 -10.24 -14.97
N ASP A 59 6.06 -8.93 -14.91
CA ASP A 59 7.29 -8.24 -15.26
C ASP A 59 8.26 -8.03 -14.09
N TRP A 60 7.86 -8.37 -12.85
CA TRP A 60 8.63 -8.04 -11.65
C TRP A 60 10.07 -8.55 -11.70
N ALA A 61 10.26 -9.81 -12.08
CA ALA A 61 11.58 -10.43 -12.14
C ALA A 61 12.54 -9.68 -13.08
N ARG A 62 11.99 -9.09 -14.15
CA ARG A 62 12.77 -8.35 -15.16
C ARG A 62 12.96 -6.89 -14.78
N GLN A 63 11.93 -6.23 -14.24
CA GLN A 63 11.91 -4.78 -14.07
C GLN A 63 12.32 -4.29 -12.68
N VAL A 64 11.98 -5.02 -11.60
CA VAL A 64 12.21 -4.53 -10.23
C VAL A 64 13.71 -4.34 -9.93
N PRO A 65 14.62 -5.29 -10.26
CA PRO A 65 16.05 -5.10 -10.00
C PRO A 65 16.62 -3.87 -10.73
N VAL A 66 16.27 -3.69 -12.01
CA VAL A 66 16.73 -2.56 -12.83
C VAL A 66 16.24 -1.23 -12.27
N LEU A 67 14.94 -1.13 -11.95
CA LEU A 67 14.36 0.08 -11.38
C LEU A 67 14.96 0.41 -10.01
N THR A 68 15.22 -0.61 -9.20
CA THR A 68 15.86 -0.45 -7.89
C THR A 68 17.24 0.19 -8.04
N GLN A 69 18.08 -0.30 -8.94
CA GLN A 69 19.40 0.28 -9.19
C GLN A 69 19.32 1.71 -9.75
N GLN A 70 18.35 2.00 -10.62
CA GLN A 70 18.12 3.36 -11.14
C GLN A 70 17.77 4.35 -10.02
N VAL A 71 16.88 3.97 -9.11
CA VAL A 71 16.48 4.82 -7.97
C VAL A 71 17.64 4.99 -7.00
N ILE A 72 18.38 3.92 -6.68
CA ILE A 72 19.59 3.99 -5.85
C ILE A 72 20.61 4.96 -6.48
N GLY A 73 20.85 4.87 -7.79
CA GLY A 73 21.76 5.75 -8.51
C GLY A 73 21.34 7.22 -8.42
N ALA A 74 20.06 7.51 -8.66
CA ALA A 74 19.53 8.88 -8.58
C ALA A 74 19.56 9.44 -7.15
N ALA A 75 19.24 8.63 -6.15
CA ALA A 75 19.31 9.00 -4.74
C ALA A 75 20.75 9.27 -4.31
N ARG A 76 21.71 8.44 -4.74
CA ARG A 76 23.15 8.64 -4.45
C ARG A 76 23.68 9.96 -5.03
N GLN A 77 23.28 10.30 -6.25
CA GLN A 77 23.72 11.55 -6.89
C GLN A 77 23.08 12.80 -6.28
N SER A 78 21.82 12.70 -5.84
CA SER A 78 21.07 13.83 -5.27
C SER A 78 21.24 14.00 -3.76
N GLY A 79 21.69 12.95 -3.06
CA GLY A 79 21.65 12.88 -1.59
C GLY A 79 20.24 12.69 -1.02
N ALA A 80 19.25 12.42 -1.86
CA ALA A 80 17.85 12.31 -1.44
C ALA A 80 17.61 11.07 -0.58
N THR A 81 16.72 11.20 0.41
CA THR A 81 16.16 10.05 1.12
C THR A 81 15.18 9.31 0.22
N VAL A 82 15.23 7.98 0.18
CA VAL A 82 14.28 7.16 -0.56
C VAL A 82 13.15 6.70 0.35
N MET A 83 11.90 6.97 -0.04
CA MET A 83 10.70 6.51 0.64
C MET A 83 10.00 5.45 -0.23
N ILE A 84 9.81 4.26 0.31
CA ILE A 84 9.26 3.10 -0.40
C ILE A 84 7.93 2.70 0.27
N PRO A 85 6.82 2.64 -0.47
CA PRO A 85 5.63 1.92 -0.03
C PRO A 85 5.90 0.41 -0.11
N GLY A 86 6.30 -0.18 1.02
CA GLY A 86 6.57 -1.61 1.17
C GLY A 86 5.29 -2.44 1.25
N ASN A 87 5.39 -3.72 0.89
CA ASN A 87 4.31 -4.70 1.04
C ASN A 87 4.76 -5.86 1.94
N VAL A 88 3.84 -6.78 2.25
CA VAL A 88 4.10 -7.91 3.16
C VAL A 88 4.66 -9.17 2.46
N TYR A 89 5.01 -9.11 1.18
CA TYR A 89 5.24 -10.33 0.37
C TYR A 89 6.49 -11.10 0.77
N MET A 90 7.42 -10.43 1.45
CA MET A 90 8.71 -10.98 1.86
C MET A 90 8.66 -11.83 3.14
N PHE A 91 7.58 -11.77 3.92
CA PHE A 91 7.43 -12.62 5.12
C PHE A 91 7.22 -14.09 4.76
N GLY A 92 6.39 -14.38 3.76
CA GLY A 92 6.12 -15.75 3.31
C GLY A 92 5.06 -16.49 4.15
N GLU A 93 4.56 -17.62 3.61
CA GLU A 93 3.37 -18.34 4.12
C GLU A 93 3.52 -18.92 5.54
N GLN A 94 4.75 -19.23 5.96
CA GLN A 94 5.04 -19.90 7.24
C GLN A 94 5.38 -18.94 8.38
N THR A 95 5.43 -17.64 8.12
CA THR A 95 5.84 -16.65 9.12
C THR A 95 4.64 -16.24 9.98
N PRO A 96 4.67 -16.49 11.30
CA PRO A 96 3.56 -16.17 12.17
C PRO A 96 3.39 -14.64 12.36
N PRO A 97 2.17 -14.14 12.52
CA PRO A 97 1.92 -12.75 12.93
C PRO A 97 2.14 -12.56 14.45
N PRO A 98 2.27 -11.31 14.93
CA PRO A 98 2.34 -10.07 14.15
C PRO A 98 3.63 -9.96 13.32
N TRP A 99 3.56 -9.22 12.22
CA TRP A 99 4.72 -8.91 11.39
C TRP A 99 5.26 -7.51 11.70
N GLY A 100 6.48 -7.44 12.21
CA GLY A 100 7.17 -6.21 12.57
C GLY A 100 8.54 -6.07 11.90
N ALA A 101 9.28 -5.02 12.27
CA ALA A 101 10.61 -4.74 11.70
C ALA A 101 11.66 -5.84 11.98
N GLY A 102 11.48 -6.62 13.06
CA GLY A 102 12.35 -7.74 13.42
C GLY A 102 11.91 -9.09 12.85
N THR A 103 10.77 -9.15 12.17
CA THR A 103 10.24 -10.42 11.64
C THR A 103 11.09 -10.88 10.45
N PRO A 104 11.58 -12.14 10.44
CA PRO A 104 12.41 -12.63 9.35
C PRO A 104 11.73 -12.55 7.99
N HIS A 105 12.47 -12.06 6.99
CA HIS A 105 12.03 -12.09 5.60
C HIS A 105 12.22 -13.51 5.01
N ALA A 106 11.27 -14.41 5.28
CA ALA A 106 11.39 -15.84 5.00
C ALA A 106 10.69 -16.33 3.73
N ALA A 107 10.18 -15.43 2.88
CA ALA A 107 9.49 -15.82 1.64
C ALA A 107 10.41 -16.57 0.67
N ARG A 108 9.93 -17.74 0.21
CA ARG A 108 10.63 -18.60 -0.76
C ARG A 108 10.04 -18.53 -2.16
N ASN A 109 8.86 -17.94 -2.31
CA ASN A 109 8.20 -17.77 -3.60
C ASN A 109 8.85 -16.61 -4.41
N PRO A 110 8.81 -16.67 -5.77
CA PRO A 110 9.48 -15.69 -6.63
C PRO A 110 9.21 -14.21 -6.30
N MET A 111 7.95 -13.81 -6.12
CA MET A 111 7.57 -12.43 -5.82
C MET A 111 8.08 -11.97 -4.46
N GLY A 112 8.08 -12.86 -3.47
CA GLY A 112 8.64 -12.59 -2.15
C GLY A 112 10.16 -12.37 -2.24
N ARG A 113 10.89 -13.27 -2.92
CA ARG A 113 12.35 -13.15 -3.11
C ARG A 113 12.74 -11.86 -3.82
N ILE A 114 11.99 -11.43 -4.83
CA ILE A 114 12.21 -10.15 -5.52
C ILE A 114 12.13 -8.97 -4.54
N ARG A 115 11.19 -9.00 -3.58
CA ARG A 115 11.08 -7.93 -2.57
C ARG A 115 12.19 -8.01 -1.52
N ILE A 116 12.59 -9.21 -1.11
CA ILE A 116 13.76 -9.42 -0.23
C ILE A 116 15.01 -8.82 -0.87
N GLU A 117 15.28 -9.16 -2.12
CA GLU A 117 16.45 -8.69 -2.88
C GLU A 117 16.41 -7.17 -3.08
N MET A 118 15.24 -6.62 -3.41
CA MET A 118 15.04 -5.17 -3.54
C MET A 118 15.39 -4.44 -2.24
N GLU A 119 14.83 -4.87 -1.11
CA GLU A 119 15.03 -4.20 0.18
C GLU A 119 16.47 -4.38 0.68
N ALA A 120 17.09 -5.54 0.47
CA ALA A 120 18.51 -5.77 0.75
C ALA A 120 19.42 -4.85 -0.09
N ALA A 121 19.06 -4.58 -1.35
CA ALA A 121 19.79 -3.64 -2.19
C ALA A 121 19.73 -2.20 -1.64
N TYR A 122 18.58 -1.76 -1.12
CA TYR A 122 18.48 -0.45 -0.45
C TYR A 122 19.25 -0.41 0.87
N ALA A 123 19.13 -1.45 1.71
CA ALA A 123 19.84 -1.52 2.98
C ALA A 123 21.37 -1.49 2.81
N SER A 124 21.89 -2.13 1.76
CA SER A 124 23.32 -2.14 1.42
C SER A 124 23.80 -0.93 0.61
N ALA A 125 22.90 -0.08 0.12
CA ALA A 125 23.27 1.04 -0.75
C ALA A 125 23.99 2.19 -0.02
N GLY A 126 23.94 2.21 1.33
CA GLY A 126 24.46 3.31 2.16
C GLY A 126 23.63 4.59 2.05
N LEU A 127 22.37 4.47 1.60
CA LEU A 127 21.44 5.59 1.45
C LEU A 127 20.44 5.62 2.59
N ARG A 128 19.95 6.80 2.93
CA ARG A 128 18.81 6.91 3.82
C ARG A 128 17.55 6.40 3.10
N THR A 129 16.94 5.34 3.64
CA THR A 129 15.78 4.67 3.08
C THR A 129 14.75 4.44 4.18
N ILE A 130 13.50 4.83 3.89
CA ILE A 130 12.33 4.54 4.73
C ILE A 130 11.44 3.59 3.93
N VAL A 131 11.16 2.41 4.49
CA VAL A 131 10.17 1.48 3.98
C VAL A 131 8.95 1.60 4.88
N LEU A 132 7.85 2.13 4.36
CA LEU A 132 6.56 2.11 5.06
C LEU A 132 5.77 0.91 4.56
N ARG A 133 5.66 -0.11 5.40
CA ARG A 133 5.17 -1.41 5.00
C ARG A 133 3.71 -1.62 5.35
N ALA A 134 2.92 -2.03 4.37
CA ALA A 134 1.49 -2.19 4.55
C ALA A 134 0.95 -3.49 3.94
N GLY A 135 -0.24 -3.88 4.39
CA GLY A 135 -1.06 -4.93 3.79
C GLY A 135 -1.73 -4.50 2.48
N ASP A 136 -2.88 -5.10 2.16
CA ASP A 136 -3.63 -4.79 0.94
C ASP A 136 -4.24 -3.38 0.98
N PHE A 137 -4.31 -2.73 -0.18
CA PHE A 137 -4.72 -1.33 -0.24
C PHE A 137 -6.23 -1.14 -0.35
N ILE A 138 -6.75 -0.21 0.45
CA ILE A 138 -8.06 0.43 0.26
C ILE A 138 -7.79 1.79 -0.39
N ASP A 139 -8.48 2.04 -1.50
CA ASP A 139 -8.19 3.16 -2.37
C ASP A 139 -9.45 3.99 -2.66
N THR A 140 -9.34 5.32 -2.80
CA THR A 140 -10.48 6.23 -2.97
C THR A 140 -11.10 6.23 -4.38
N GLN A 141 -10.59 5.37 -5.27
CA GLN A 141 -11.12 5.15 -6.60
C GLN A 141 -10.71 3.76 -7.09
N ALA A 142 -11.44 3.24 -8.07
CA ALA A 142 -11.11 1.98 -8.72
C ALA A 142 -9.68 2.04 -9.29
N SER A 143 -8.85 1.08 -8.88
CA SER A 143 -7.41 1.12 -9.12
C SER A 143 -6.86 -0.20 -9.67
N GLY A 144 -7.73 -1.19 -9.87
CA GLY A 144 -7.33 -2.51 -10.31
C GLY A 144 -6.74 -3.38 -9.18
N ASN A 145 -6.98 -3.05 -7.91
CA ASN A 145 -6.49 -3.82 -6.78
C ASN A 145 -7.50 -4.92 -6.37
N TRP A 146 -7.16 -5.75 -5.38
CA TRP A 146 -8.07 -6.81 -4.92
C TRP A 146 -9.40 -6.26 -4.41
N PHE A 147 -9.36 -5.13 -3.70
CA PHE A 147 -10.55 -4.49 -3.14
C PHE A 147 -11.57 -4.16 -4.23
N ASP A 148 -11.18 -3.44 -5.29
CA ASP A 148 -12.12 -3.03 -6.35
C ASP A 148 -12.39 -4.10 -7.42
N LEU A 149 -11.38 -4.87 -7.83
CA LEU A 149 -11.56 -5.86 -8.91
C LEU A 149 -12.23 -7.15 -8.48
N VAL A 150 -12.13 -7.50 -7.20
CA VAL A 150 -12.59 -8.81 -6.70
C VAL A 150 -13.63 -8.61 -5.62
N LEU A 151 -13.24 -7.96 -4.52
CA LEU A 151 -14.04 -7.91 -3.31
C LEU A 151 -15.34 -7.14 -3.50
N THR A 152 -15.27 -5.93 -4.06
CA THR A 152 -16.42 -5.03 -4.21
C THR A 152 -16.99 -4.99 -5.64
N LYS A 153 -16.43 -5.76 -6.59
CA LYS A 153 -16.87 -5.81 -7.99
C LYS A 153 -18.37 -6.06 -8.16
N ARG A 154 -18.98 -6.85 -7.27
CA ARG A 154 -20.43 -7.17 -7.29
C ARG A 154 -21.19 -6.50 -6.16
N LEU A 155 -20.61 -5.51 -5.49
CA LEU A 155 -21.23 -4.85 -4.35
C LEU A 155 -22.48 -4.06 -4.74
N ALA A 156 -22.53 -3.51 -5.97
CA ALA A 156 -23.75 -2.91 -6.52
C ALA A 156 -24.94 -3.91 -6.60
N LYS A 157 -24.66 -5.22 -6.57
CA LYS A 157 -25.65 -6.30 -6.51
C LYS A 157 -25.79 -6.90 -5.10
N GLY A 158 -25.29 -6.21 -4.07
CA GLY A 158 -25.30 -6.67 -2.68
C GLY A 158 -24.30 -7.79 -2.36
N VAL A 159 -23.34 -8.09 -3.24
CA VAL A 159 -22.40 -9.22 -3.04
C VAL A 159 -20.98 -8.75 -2.81
N PHE A 160 -20.45 -9.04 -1.62
CA PHE A 160 -19.04 -8.90 -1.27
C PHE A 160 -18.32 -10.24 -1.45
N SER A 161 -17.37 -10.32 -2.39
CA SER A 161 -16.73 -11.58 -2.78
C SER A 161 -15.37 -11.78 -2.09
N TYR A 162 -15.23 -12.74 -1.20
CA TYR A 162 -14.00 -12.94 -0.43
C TYR A 162 -13.15 -14.11 -0.99
N PRO A 163 -11.86 -13.92 -1.33
CA PRO A 163 -11.04 -14.90 -2.05
C PRO A 163 -10.39 -15.99 -1.19
N GLY A 164 -10.87 -16.17 0.05
CA GLY A 164 -10.26 -17.08 1.01
C GLY A 164 -11.17 -17.49 2.16
N ASP A 165 -10.57 -17.69 3.34
CA ASP A 165 -11.30 -17.91 4.57
C ASP A 165 -11.73 -16.55 5.17
N PRO A 166 -13.04 -16.24 5.23
CA PRO A 166 -13.50 -14.95 5.73
C PRO A 166 -13.33 -14.77 7.25
N ALA A 167 -12.91 -15.80 7.99
CA ALA A 167 -12.69 -15.72 9.43
C ALA A 167 -11.25 -15.32 9.82
N ILE A 168 -10.30 -15.29 8.86
CA ILE A 168 -8.91 -14.95 9.19
C ILE A 168 -8.71 -13.43 9.20
N PRO A 169 -7.96 -12.89 10.19
CA PRO A 169 -7.50 -11.50 10.16
C PRO A 169 -6.62 -11.21 8.94
N HIS A 170 -6.87 -10.08 8.29
CA HIS A 170 -6.16 -9.62 7.10
C HIS A 170 -5.75 -8.16 7.27
N ALA A 171 -4.52 -7.83 6.88
CA ALA A 171 -3.97 -6.48 6.99
C ALA A 171 -4.40 -5.59 5.82
N TRP A 172 -4.91 -4.40 6.13
CA TRP A 172 -5.37 -3.41 5.16
C TRP A 172 -4.73 -2.05 5.40
N ALA A 173 -4.47 -1.30 4.34
CA ALA A 173 -4.01 0.08 4.45
C ALA A 173 -4.83 1.01 3.57
N TYR A 174 -5.46 2.00 4.22
CA TYR A 174 -6.10 3.10 3.52
C TYR A 174 -5.03 4.05 2.97
N LEU A 175 -4.99 4.19 1.65
CA LEU A 175 -3.88 4.88 0.98
C LEU A 175 -3.71 6.36 1.36
N PRO A 176 -4.79 7.15 1.56
CA PRO A 176 -4.66 8.51 2.11
C PRO A 176 -3.95 8.54 3.47
N ASP A 177 -4.27 7.62 4.39
CA ASP A 177 -3.60 7.55 5.69
C ASP A 177 -2.15 7.14 5.55
N MET A 178 -1.87 6.10 4.75
CA MET A 178 -0.51 5.65 4.50
C MET A 178 0.35 6.77 3.86
N ALA A 179 -0.24 7.61 3.00
CA ALA A 179 0.43 8.77 2.43
C ALA A 179 0.70 9.87 3.46
N ARG A 180 -0.26 10.19 4.34
CA ARG A 180 -0.04 11.14 5.45
C ARG A 180 1.07 10.65 6.39
N ALA A 181 1.07 9.37 6.72
CA ALA A 181 2.12 8.73 7.50
C ALA A 181 3.49 8.87 6.82
N ALA A 182 3.56 8.62 5.51
CA ALA A 182 4.80 8.78 4.75
C ALA A 182 5.35 10.20 4.82
N VAL A 183 4.50 11.23 4.74
CA VAL A 183 4.91 12.64 4.89
C VAL A 183 5.51 12.89 6.26
N GLN A 184 4.87 12.42 7.34
CA GLN A 184 5.36 12.63 8.71
C GLN A 184 6.70 11.92 8.96
N LEU A 185 6.81 10.65 8.55
CA LEU A 185 8.05 9.87 8.67
C LEU A 185 9.22 10.49 7.88
N VAL A 186 8.91 10.97 6.67
CA VAL A 186 9.89 11.71 5.87
C VAL A 186 10.26 13.04 6.53
N GLY A 187 9.34 13.71 7.23
CA GLY A 187 9.61 14.93 7.99
C GLY A 187 10.69 14.74 9.07
N MET A 188 10.66 13.61 9.78
CA MET A 188 11.62 13.23 10.84
C MET A 188 12.76 12.32 10.36
N ARG A 189 12.97 12.20 9.05
CA ARG A 189 13.96 11.28 8.45
C ARG A 189 15.38 11.40 9.01
N ALA A 190 15.76 12.57 9.53
CA ALA A 190 17.08 12.78 10.14
C ALA A 190 17.28 11.96 11.42
N ASP A 191 16.20 11.73 12.17
CA ASP A 191 16.18 11.04 13.46
C ASP A 191 16.00 9.52 13.30
N LEU A 192 15.66 9.07 12.08
CA LEU A 192 15.53 7.66 11.75
C LEU A 192 16.90 7.04 11.41
N PRO A 193 17.08 5.72 11.65
CA PRO A 193 18.24 5.00 11.17
C PRO A 193 18.35 5.10 9.64
N ALA A 194 19.56 4.91 9.11
CA ALA A 194 19.81 4.99 7.67
C ALA A 194 18.87 4.08 6.87
N PHE A 195 18.57 2.88 7.36
CA PHE A 195 17.51 2.04 6.82
C PHE A 195 16.44 1.82 7.89
N ALA A 196 15.24 2.33 7.65
CA ALA A 196 14.10 2.21 8.56
C ALA A 196 12.97 1.41 7.89
N ASP A 197 12.70 0.21 8.40
CA ASP A 197 11.48 -0.54 8.09
C ASP A 197 10.43 -0.27 9.16
N ILE A 198 9.30 0.30 8.74
CA ILE A 198 8.24 0.79 9.60
C ILE A 198 6.94 0.11 9.18
N PRO A 199 6.43 -0.85 9.98
CA PRO A 199 5.13 -1.45 9.75
C PRO A 199 4.03 -0.41 9.95
N PHE A 200 3.23 -0.15 8.92
CA PHE A 200 2.01 0.64 9.01
C PHE A 200 0.86 -0.28 9.48
N PRO A 201 0.31 -0.09 10.70
CA PRO A 201 -0.67 -1.01 11.26
C PRO A 201 -1.98 -1.02 10.48
N GLY A 202 -2.39 0.14 9.94
CA GLY A 202 -3.61 0.27 9.15
C GLY A 202 -4.84 -0.33 9.84
N TYR A 203 -5.60 -1.16 9.14
CA TYR A 203 -6.68 -1.96 9.73
C TYR A 203 -6.33 -3.43 9.70
N THR A 204 -6.75 -4.16 10.74
CA THR A 204 -6.78 -5.62 10.74
C THR A 204 -8.23 -6.06 10.76
N LEU A 205 -8.70 -6.65 9.66
CA LEU A 205 -10.10 -7.02 9.49
C LEU A 205 -10.21 -8.41 8.88
N THR A 206 -11.12 -9.21 9.43
CA THR A 206 -11.63 -10.42 8.79
C THR A 206 -12.55 -10.08 7.62
N GLY A 207 -12.82 -11.05 6.76
CA GLY A 207 -13.81 -10.89 5.70
C GLY A 207 -15.21 -10.58 6.24
N HIS A 208 -15.59 -11.18 7.37
CA HIS A 208 -16.87 -10.91 8.04
C HIS A 208 -16.96 -9.47 8.55
N GLU A 209 -15.92 -8.97 9.23
CA GLU A 209 -15.88 -7.59 9.72
C GLU A 209 -15.90 -6.57 8.58
N MET A 210 -15.16 -6.85 7.49
CA MET A 210 -15.19 -6.03 6.28
C MET A 210 -16.59 -5.98 5.66
N ALA A 211 -17.27 -7.13 5.53
CA ALA A 211 -18.64 -7.17 5.01
C ALA A 211 -19.63 -6.41 5.90
N ALA A 212 -19.51 -6.54 7.23
CA ALA A 212 -20.33 -5.80 8.18
C ALA A 212 -20.11 -4.28 8.08
N ALA A 213 -18.85 -3.83 7.99
CA ALA A 213 -18.51 -2.42 7.80
C ALA A 213 -19.04 -1.88 6.46
N LEU A 214 -18.93 -2.66 5.38
CA LEU A 214 -19.54 -2.33 4.09
C LEU A 214 -21.07 -2.22 4.18
N GLY A 215 -21.74 -3.11 4.93
CA GLY A 215 -23.18 -3.05 5.17
C GLY A 215 -23.62 -1.79 5.95
N ARG A 216 -22.75 -1.28 6.84
CA ARG A 216 -23.01 -0.02 7.54
C ARG A 216 -22.99 1.18 6.60
N VAL A 217 -22.13 1.18 5.58
CA VAL A 217 -21.92 2.35 4.70
C VAL A 217 -22.68 2.29 3.37
N THR A 218 -23.16 1.12 2.94
CA THR A 218 -23.87 0.94 1.67
C THR A 218 -25.38 0.95 1.81
N ARG A 219 -26.10 1.38 0.76
CA ARG A 219 -27.58 1.50 0.80
C ARG A 219 -28.33 0.16 0.86
N GLY A 220 -27.69 -0.96 0.53
CA GLY A 220 -28.31 -2.28 0.49
C GLY A 220 -27.66 -3.27 1.44
N GLU A 221 -28.28 -4.43 1.60
CA GLU A 221 -27.68 -5.54 2.34
C GLU A 221 -26.41 -6.04 1.64
N VAL A 222 -25.36 -6.27 2.42
CA VAL A 222 -24.10 -6.83 1.92
C VAL A 222 -24.00 -8.28 2.34
N GLN A 223 -24.12 -9.17 1.37
CA GLN A 223 -23.92 -10.60 1.56
C GLN A 223 -22.47 -10.98 1.25
N LEU A 224 -21.78 -11.51 2.26
CA LEU A 224 -20.47 -12.13 2.06
C LEU A 224 -20.64 -13.44 1.27
N ARG A 225 -19.89 -13.57 0.18
CA ARG A 225 -19.80 -14.81 -0.61
C ARG A 225 -18.35 -15.21 -0.77
N ARG A 226 -18.02 -16.45 -0.41
CA ARG A 226 -16.69 -17.00 -0.69
C ARG A 226 -16.54 -17.18 -2.21
N MET A 227 -15.45 -16.65 -2.74
CA MET A 227 -15.09 -16.83 -4.13
C MET A 227 -14.38 -18.17 -4.31
N SER A 228 -14.77 -18.92 -5.35
CA SER A 228 -14.02 -20.12 -5.74
C SER A 228 -12.70 -19.73 -6.40
N MET A 229 -11.60 -20.33 -5.93
CA MET A 229 -10.27 -20.17 -6.55
C MET A 229 -10.07 -21.11 -7.75
N LEU A 230 -11.01 -22.01 -8.04
CA LEU A 230 -10.90 -22.98 -9.14
C LEU A 230 -10.74 -22.32 -10.52
N PRO A 231 -11.53 -21.30 -10.91
CA PRO A 231 -11.35 -20.66 -12.21
C PRO A 231 -9.95 -20.05 -12.37
N LEU A 232 -9.42 -19.45 -11.29
CA LEU A 232 -8.08 -18.89 -11.28
C LEU A 232 -7.01 -19.99 -11.43
N ARG A 233 -7.16 -21.12 -10.72
CA ARG A 233 -6.27 -22.30 -10.82
C ARG A 233 -6.26 -22.90 -12.23
N LEU A 234 -7.43 -23.02 -12.87
CA LEU A 234 -7.55 -23.56 -14.23
C LEU A 234 -6.99 -22.61 -15.29
N ALA A 235 -7.15 -21.29 -15.11
CA ALA A 235 -6.62 -20.30 -16.05
C ALA A 235 -5.11 -20.05 -15.89
N ALA A 236 -4.53 -20.33 -14.72
CA ALA A 236 -3.15 -19.99 -14.40
C ALA A 236 -2.09 -20.53 -15.39
N PRO A 237 -2.18 -21.76 -15.94
CA PRO A 237 -1.19 -22.24 -16.90
C PRO A 237 -1.06 -21.37 -18.15
N VAL A 238 -2.12 -20.68 -18.56
CA VAL A 238 -2.13 -19.82 -19.77
C VAL A 238 -2.20 -18.32 -19.45
N TRP A 239 -2.38 -17.96 -18.17
CA TRP A 239 -2.52 -16.57 -17.73
C TRP A 239 -1.38 -16.17 -16.77
N PRO A 240 -0.33 -15.48 -17.24
CA PRO A 240 0.83 -15.11 -16.43
C PRO A 240 0.49 -14.35 -15.16
N LEU A 241 -0.47 -13.42 -15.22
CA LEU A 241 -0.95 -12.69 -14.04
C LEU A 241 -1.65 -13.63 -13.05
N GLY A 242 -2.45 -14.58 -13.54
CA GLY A 242 -3.13 -15.58 -12.72
C GLY A 242 -2.16 -16.43 -11.88
N ARG A 243 -1.01 -16.82 -12.45
CA ARG A 243 0.05 -17.53 -11.70
C ARG A 243 0.56 -16.71 -10.53
N ARG A 244 0.81 -15.42 -10.73
CA ARG A 244 1.29 -14.50 -9.69
C ARG A 244 0.25 -14.24 -8.59
N LEU A 245 -1.02 -14.14 -8.97
CA LEU A 245 -2.11 -14.03 -8.00
C LEU A 245 -2.27 -15.30 -7.15
N LEU A 246 -2.11 -16.48 -7.75
CA LEU A 246 -2.11 -17.75 -7.00
C LEU A 246 -0.89 -17.89 -6.11
N GLU A 247 0.28 -17.47 -6.58
CA GLU A 247 1.51 -17.45 -5.80
C GLU A 247 1.32 -16.70 -4.47
N MET A 248 0.65 -15.54 -4.51
CA MET A 248 0.37 -14.73 -3.33
C MET A 248 -0.94 -15.08 -2.61
N SER A 249 -1.67 -16.11 -3.06
CA SER A 249 -2.97 -16.46 -2.49
C SER A 249 -2.91 -16.97 -1.05
N TYR A 250 -1.72 -17.27 -0.52
CA TYR A 250 -1.53 -17.67 0.87
C TYR A 250 -1.95 -16.58 1.85
N LEU A 251 -1.86 -15.30 1.45
CA LEU A 251 -2.30 -14.16 2.28
C LEU A 251 -3.80 -14.26 2.60
N TRP A 252 -4.60 -14.87 1.72
CA TRP A 252 -6.02 -15.11 1.94
C TRP A 252 -6.34 -16.41 2.71
N ARG A 253 -5.31 -17.15 3.15
CA ARG A 253 -5.44 -18.42 3.89
C ARG A 253 -4.72 -18.42 5.24
N ARG A 254 -3.87 -17.43 5.50
CA ARG A 254 -3.08 -17.33 6.73
C ARG A 254 -3.37 -16.00 7.42
N PRO A 255 -3.66 -16.02 8.73
CA PRO A 255 -3.91 -14.79 9.48
C PRO A 255 -2.67 -13.91 9.46
N HIS A 256 -2.83 -12.61 9.26
CA HIS A 256 -1.73 -11.67 9.29
C HIS A 256 -2.15 -10.24 9.63
N TRP A 257 -1.28 -9.56 10.38
CA TRP A 257 -1.39 -8.15 10.74
C TRP A 257 0.01 -7.59 11.02
N LEU A 258 0.14 -6.26 10.96
CA LEU A 258 1.40 -5.57 11.19
C LEU A 258 1.49 -5.17 12.67
N ASP A 259 2.69 -5.31 13.25
CA ASP A 259 3.00 -4.79 14.59
C ASP A 259 3.10 -3.27 14.55
N GLY A 260 2.11 -2.59 15.13
CA GLY A 260 2.01 -1.13 15.16
C GLY A 260 2.98 -0.44 16.14
N THR A 261 3.61 -1.18 17.05
CA THR A 261 4.35 -0.60 18.20
C THR A 261 5.35 0.48 17.75
N ARG A 262 6.22 0.17 16.78
CA ARG A 262 7.21 1.13 16.27
C ARG A 262 6.57 2.33 15.55
N PHE A 263 5.45 2.12 14.87
CA PHE A 263 4.74 3.20 14.17
C PHE A 263 4.12 4.17 15.18
N ASP A 264 3.48 3.63 16.21
CA ASP A 264 2.84 4.41 17.26
C ASP A 264 3.87 5.18 18.10
N ASP A 265 5.05 4.59 18.36
CA ASP A 265 6.16 5.28 19.02
C ASP A 265 6.68 6.48 18.21
N LEU A 266 6.75 6.33 16.87
CA LEU A 266 7.23 7.39 15.98
C LEU A 266 6.17 8.47 15.74
N LEU A 267 4.90 8.07 15.59
CA LEU A 267 3.78 8.96 15.25
C LEU A 267 2.62 8.82 16.27
N PRO A 268 2.83 9.17 17.55
CA PRO A 268 1.82 8.95 18.60
C PRO A 268 0.51 9.74 18.39
N GLU A 269 0.60 10.85 17.67
CA GLU A 269 -0.55 11.70 17.33
C GLU A 269 -1.21 11.32 16.00
N PHE A 270 -0.77 10.24 15.35
CA PHE A 270 -1.38 9.80 14.10
C PHE A 270 -2.80 9.31 14.33
N ARG A 271 -3.79 10.02 13.77
CA ARG A 271 -5.20 9.61 13.81
C ARG A 271 -5.57 8.91 12.52
N ALA A 272 -5.76 7.60 12.57
CA ALA A 272 -6.26 6.83 11.44
C ALA A 272 -7.70 7.24 11.10
N THR A 273 -8.04 7.22 9.81
CA THR A 273 -9.40 7.41 9.33
C THR A 273 -10.27 6.25 9.83
N PRO A 274 -11.48 6.49 10.37
CA PRO A 274 -12.38 5.40 10.73
C PRO A 274 -12.66 4.47 9.54
N VAL A 275 -12.75 3.17 9.79
CA VAL A 275 -12.86 2.15 8.73
C VAL A 275 -14.08 2.40 7.83
N GLU A 276 -15.22 2.78 8.39
CA GLU A 276 -16.44 3.11 7.63
C GLU A 276 -16.19 4.29 6.68
N THR A 277 -15.51 5.34 7.14
CA THR A 277 -15.18 6.51 6.30
C THR A 277 -14.23 6.11 5.17
N ALA A 278 -13.21 5.31 5.47
CA ALA A 278 -12.28 4.80 4.46
C ALA A 278 -12.99 3.92 3.42
N LEU A 279 -13.87 3.02 3.85
CA LEU A 279 -14.63 2.17 2.95
C LEU A 279 -15.63 2.96 2.10
N ALA A 280 -16.35 3.92 2.69
CA ALA A 280 -17.27 4.78 1.95
C ALA A 280 -16.54 5.57 0.85
N SER A 281 -15.37 6.12 1.15
CA SER A 281 -14.55 6.84 0.16
C SER A 281 -14.03 5.94 -0.97
N ALA A 282 -13.96 4.63 -0.75
CA ALA A 282 -13.46 3.65 -1.71
C ALA A 282 -14.55 3.09 -2.64
N LEU A 283 -15.81 3.52 -2.47
CA LEU A 283 -16.95 3.04 -3.23
C LEU A 283 -17.52 4.12 -4.16
N PRO A 284 -18.15 3.74 -5.27
CA PRO A 284 -18.92 4.67 -6.10
C PRO A 284 -19.99 5.40 -5.27
N ALA A 285 -20.10 6.72 -5.42
CA ALA A 285 -21.00 7.56 -4.63
C ALA A 285 -22.46 7.08 -4.63
N GLY A 286 -22.93 6.48 -5.73
CA GLY A 286 -24.28 5.92 -5.84
C GLY A 286 -24.56 4.73 -4.91
N LEU A 287 -23.53 4.05 -4.40
CA LEU A 287 -23.66 2.91 -3.48
C LEU A 287 -23.64 3.32 -2.00
N VAL A 288 -23.11 4.51 -1.69
CA VAL A 288 -22.88 4.98 -0.33
C VAL A 288 -24.13 5.64 0.25
N LYS A 289 -24.38 5.44 1.56
CA LYS A 289 -25.47 6.10 2.28
C LYS A 289 -25.22 7.62 2.35
N PRO A 290 -26.26 8.47 2.23
CA PRO A 290 -26.11 9.93 2.25
C PRO A 290 -25.57 10.55 3.56
N GLN A 291 -25.41 9.77 4.62
CA GLN A 291 -24.91 10.27 5.92
C GLN A 291 -23.42 9.96 6.14
N VAL A 292 -22.78 9.27 5.19
CA VAL A 292 -21.35 8.95 5.21
C VAL A 292 -20.67 9.71 4.07
N TYR A 293 -20.71 11.04 4.13
CA TYR A 293 -19.95 11.90 3.22
C TYR A 293 -18.66 12.36 3.91
N PRO A 294 -17.47 12.01 3.39
CA PRO A 294 -16.19 12.36 4.00
C PRO A 294 -15.84 13.86 3.93
N ASP A 295 -16.60 14.67 3.17
CA ASP A 295 -16.30 16.07 2.90
C ASP A 295 -17.11 17.08 3.74
N GLN A 296 -17.92 16.62 4.69
CA GLN A 296 -18.60 17.53 5.62
C GLN A 296 -17.90 17.51 6.97
N ALA A 297 -17.21 18.61 7.28
CA ALA A 297 -16.86 18.94 8.65
C ALA A 297 -18.15 18.87 9.49
N VAL A 298 -18.12 18.05 10.54
CA VAL A 298 -19.21 17.96 11.51
C VAL A 298 -19.38 19.36 12.09
N ALA A 299 -20.44 20.06 11.67
CA ALA A 299 -20.84 21.29 12.33
C ALA A 299 -21.13 20.91 13.79
N ALA A 300 -20.33 21.45 14.72
CA ALA A 300 -20.62 21.38 16.14
C ALA A 300 -21.99 22.05 16.37
N GLY A 301 -23.01 21.23 16.54
CA GLY A 301 -24.37 21.69 16.79
C GLY A 301 -24.65 21.69 18.29
N GLY A 302 -24.83 22.91 18.82
CA GLY A 302 -25.81 23.26 19.86
C GLY A 302 -25.58 22.72 21.26
#